data_AF-A0A251Q4M5-F1
#
_entry.id   AF-A0A251Q4M5-F1
#
_cell.length_a   1.000
_cell.length_b   1.000
_cell.length_c   1.000
_cell.angle_alpha   90.00
_cell.angle_beta   90.00
_cell.angle_gamma   90.00
#
_symmetry.space_group_name_H-M   'P 1'
#
loop_
_entity.id
_entity.type
_entity.pdbx_description
1 polymer ?
#
loop_
_entity_poly.entity_id
_entity_poly.type
_entity_poly.pdbx_seq_one_letter_code
_entity_poly.pdbx_strand_id
1 'polypeptide(L)'
;MNRYDSNPFADDEVNPFASLKAKEKELHAKEAELKKKEQELKRREDAIARAGVVIEEKNWPPFFPIIHQDIANEIPIHLQRIQYVAFTTYLGLIVCLLWNILAVTVAWFKGEGPIIWLLAVIYFIASVPLSYFLWYRPLYRAMRTDSALSFAGFFLSYLLHIAFCVYAAIAPPIVFKGKSITGILPAIELLGYNAAVGILYFIGFGLFVCETVLSIWVIQQVYTYFRGSGKVEEVKREAARSTMMAAM
;
A
#
# COMPACT_ATOMS: atom_id res chain seq x y z
N MET A 1 -37.17 19.19 -78.63
CA MET A 1 -37.26 18.31 -77.44
C MET A 1 -35.92 17.63 -77.23
N ASN A 2 -35.51 17.48 -75.98
CA ASN A 2 -34.37 16.71 -75.47
C ASN A 2 -32.97 17.28 -75.73
N ARG A 3 -32.05 17.27 -74.78
CA ARG A 3 -32.10 17.06 -73.31
C ARG A 3 -30.71 17.55 -72.87
N TYR A 4 -30.63 18.25 -71.75
CA TYR A 4 -29.35 18.52 -71.11
C TYR A 4 -28.64 17.18 -70.87
N ASP A 5 -27.50 16.93 -71.54
CA ASP A 5 -26.49 16.03 -71.02
C ASP A 5 -25.68 16.85 -70.02
N SER A 6 -26.15 16.85 -68.77
CA SER A 6 -25.39 17.35 -67.64
C SER A 6 -24.16 16.46 -67.48
N ASN A 7 -22.98 17.05 -67.65
CA ASN A 7 -21.70 16.37 -67.47
C ASN A 7 -21.63 15.73 -66.07
N PRO A 8 -21.50 14.39 -65.94
CA PRO A 8 -21.50 13.69 -64.65
C PRO A 8 -20.22 13.91 -63.82
N PHE A 9 -19.27 14.70 -64.34
CA PHE A 9 -18.01 15.08 -63.69
C PHE A 9 -18.00 16.54 -63.22
N ALA A 10 -19.18 17.20 -63.11
CA ALA A 10 -19.27 18.60 -62.71
C ALA A 10 -19.04 18.87 -61.22
N ASP A 11 -18.96 17.83 -60.38
CA ASP A 11 -18.76 18.00 -58.95
C ASP A 11 -17.41 17.43 -58.51
N ASP A 12 -16.73 18.26 -57.72
CA ASP A 12 -15.46 18.09 -57.03
C ASP A 12 -14.16 18.43 -57.80
N GLU A 13 -14.02 19.70 -58.22
CA GLU A 13 -12.70 20.35 -58.20
C GLU A 13 -12.16 20.31 -56.76
N VAL A 14 -11.44 19.25 -56.41
CA VAL A 14 -10.67 19.17 -55.17
C VAL A 14 -9.53 20.18 -55.28
N ASN A 15 -9.79 21.45 -54.93
CA ASN A 15 -8.80 22.51 -54.94
C ASN A 15 -7.75 22.24 -53.83
N PRO A 16 -6.54 21.79 -54.17
CA PRO A 16 -5.56 21.37 -53.16
C PRO A 16 -5.11 22.53 -52.28
N PHE A 17 -5.09 23.76 -52.81
CA PHE A 17 -4.71 24.96 -52.08
C PHE A 17 -5.76 25.41 -51.04
N ALA A 18 -7.05 25.20 -51.33
CA ALA A 18 -8.11 25.43 -50.35
C ALA A 18 -8.01 24.42 -49.18
N SER A 19 -7.70 23.16 -49.49
CA SER A 19 -7.47 22.11 -48.48
C SER A 19 -6.24 22.39 -47.61
N LEU A 20 -5.16 22.93 -48.20
CA LEU A 20 -3.94 23.31 -47.47
C LEU A 20 -4.19 24.48 -46.51
N LYS A 21 -4.87 25.54 -46.96
CA LYS A 21 -5.25 26.67 -46.10
C LYS A 21 -6.18 26.26 -44.95
N ALA A 22 -7.13 25.36 -45.23
CA ALA A 22 -8.01 24.82 -44.19
C ALA A 22 -7.21 24.02 -43.14
N LYS A 23 -6.26 23.20 -43.60
CA LYS A 23 -5.39 22.40 -42.74
C LYS A 23 -4.43 23.25 -41.90
N GLU A 24 -3.89 24.33 -42.45
CA GLU A 24 -3.04 25.29 -41.74
C GLU A 24 -3.80 26.01 -40.61
N LYS A 25 -5.05 26.42 -40.89
CA LYS A 25 -5.92 27.02 -39.88
C LYS A 25 -6.31 26.03 -38.77
N GLU A 26 -6.56 24.77 -39.12
CA GLU A 26 -6.81 23.70 -38.15
C GLU A 26 -5.57 23.43 -37.28
N LEU A 27 -4.38 23.43 -37.88
CA LEU A 27 -3.11 23.25 -37.19
C LEU A 27 -2.89 24.37 -36.16
N HIS A 28 -3.06 25.63 -36.56
CA HIS A 28 -2.95 26.75 -35.64
C HIS A 28 -4.00 26.72 -34.52
N ALA A 29 -5.21 26.24 -34.79
CA ALA A 29 -6.22 26.06 -33.76
C ALA A 29 -5.80 24.97 -32.75
N LYS A 30 -5.26 23.84 -33.23
CA LYS A 30 -4.72 22.77 -32.38
C LYS A 30 -3.50 23.21 -31.59
N GLU A 31 -2.58 23.97 -32.19
CA GLU A 31 -1.43 24.54 -31.48
C GLU A 31 -1.87 25.49 -30.36
N ALA A 32 -2.86 26.36 -30.62
CA ALA A 32 -3.41 27.26 -29.62
C ALA A 32 -4.12 26.49 -28.49
N GLU A 33 -4.82 25.39 -28.80
CA GLU A 33 -5.45 24.53 -27.81
C GLU A 33 -4.40 23.76 -26.96
N LEU A 34 -3.38 23.20 -27.60
CA LEU A 34 -2.27 22.52 -26.93
C LEU A 34 -1.54 23.46 -25.98
N LYS A 35 -1.23 24.68 -26.43
CA LYS A 35 -0.57 25.70 -25.59
C LYS A 35 -1.41 26.07 -24.36
N LYS A 36 -2.74 26.11 -24.48
CA LYS A 36 -3.64 26.31 -23.33
C LYS A 36 -3.62 25.12 -22.37
N LYS A 37 -3.63 23.88 -22.90
CA LYS A 37 -3.57 22.66 -22.09
C LYS A 37 -2.23 22.52 -21.35
N GLU A 38 -1.11 22.83 -22.00
CA GLU A 38 0.22 22.85 -21.38
C GLU A 38 0.31 23.87 -20.25
N GLN A 39 -0.25 25.07 -20.45
CA GLN A 39 -0.28 26.10 -19.41
C GLN A 39 -1.13 25.68 -18.19
N GLU A 40 -2.27 25.03 -18.41
CA GLU A 40 -3.10 24.51 -17.31
C GLU A 40 -2.43 23.32 -16.61
N LEU A 41 -1.76 22.42 -17.34
CA LEU A 41 -0.95 21.35 -16.76
C LEU A 41 0.17 21.91 -15.89
N LYS A 42 0.95 22.86 -16.42
CA LYS A 42 2.01 23.53 -15.68
C LYS A 42 1.48 24.21 -14.41
N ARG A 43 0.33 24.89 -14.50
CA ARG A 43 -0.31 25.51 -13.32
C ARG A 43 -0.72 24.47 -12.27
N ARG A 44 -1.21 23.30 -12.69
CA ARG A 44 -1.54 22.18 -11.80
C ARG A 44 -0.29 21.56 -11.19
N GLU A 45 0.75 21.33 -11.97
CA GLU A 45 2.05 20.83 -11.49
C GLU A 45 2.67 21.80 -10.47
N ASP A 46 2.67 23.10 -10.76
CA ASP A 46 3.14 24.14 -9.84
C ASP A 46 2.26 24.22 -8.56
N ALA A 47 0.96 23.95 -8.66
CA ALA A 47 0.07 23.90 -7.49
C ALA A 47 0.34 22.65 -6.63
N ILE A 48 0.58 21.50 -7.26
CA ILE A 48 0.97 20.24 -6.60
C ILE A 48 2.34 20.38 -5.93
N ALA A 49 3.32 20.98 -6.61
CA ALA A 49 4.65 21.28 -6.09
C ALA A 49 4.58 22.25 -4.90
N ARG A 50 3.78 23.32 -5.00
CA ARG A 50 3.55 24.27 -3.88
C ARG A 50 2.81 23.64 -2.71
N ALA A 51 1.96 22.65 -2.96
CA ALA A 51 1.31 21.86 -1.91
C ALA A 51 2.26 20.85 -1.24
N GLY A 52 3.53 20.78 -1.66
CA GLY A 52 4.51 19.84 -1.14
C GLY A 52 4.19 18.38 -1.48
N VAL A 53 3.30 18.15 -2.46
CA VAL A 53 2.95 16.82 -2.93
C VAL A 53 4.04 16.37 -3.90
N VAL A 54 5.10 15.79 -3.35
CA VAL A 54 6.06 15.01 -4.15
C VAL A 54 5.27 13.84 -4.73
N ILE A 55 5.11 13.81 -6.05
CA ILE A 55 4.53 12.65 -6.73
C ILE A 55 5.58 11.55 -6.67
N GLU A 56 5.44 10.69 -5.67
CA GLU A 56 6.28 9.50 -5.50
C GLU A 56 5.91 8.47 -6.59
N GLU A 57 6.87 8.14 -7.46
CA GLU A 57 6.66 7.18 -8.55
C GLU A 57 6.36 5.79 -7.97
N LYS A 58 5.23 5.20 -8.36
CA LYS A 58 4.86 3.85 -7.95
C LYS A 58 5.78 2.86 -8.65
N ASN A 59 6.51 2.05 -7.88
CA ASN A 59 7.52 1.14 -8.39
C ASN A 59 7.34 -0.32 -7.92
N TRP A 60 6.40 -0.60 -7.01
CA TRP A 60 6.20 -1.93 -6.44
C TRP A 60 4.71 -2.34 -6.38
N PRO A 61 4.37 -3.63 -6.57
CA PRO A 61 5.24 -4.71 -7.05
C PRO A 61 5.70 -4.48 -8.51
N PRO A 62 6.84 -5.06 -8.94
CA PRO A 62 7.43 -4.77 -10.27
C PRO A 62 6.50 -5.04 -11.45
N PHE A 63 5.62 -6.03 -11.32
CA PHE A 63 4.66 -6.43 -12.35
C PHE A 63 3.35 -5.62 -12.31
N PHE A 64 3.06 -4.92 -11.21
CA PHE A 64 1.87 -4.10 -11.07
C PHE A 64 2.10 -2.97 -10.06
N PRO A 65 2.76 -1.86 -10.46
CA PRO A 65 3.19 -0.82 -9.53
C PRO A 65 2.01 -0.07 -8.90
N ILE A 66 1.69 -0.40 -7.65
CA ILE A 66 0.61 0.22 -6.88
C ILE A 66 1.18 1.18 -5.82
N ILE A 67 2.32 0.84 -5.23
CA ILE A 67 2.94 1.56 -4.13
C ILE A 67 4.33 2.08 -4.52
N HIS A 68 4.73 3.18 -3.89
CA HIS A 68 6.10 3.67 -3.93
C HIS A 68 6.90 3.02 -2.80
N GLN A 69 8.09 2.54 -3.12
CA GLN A 69 8.95 1.79 -2.23
C GLN A 69 10.40 1.90 -2.67
N ASP A 70 11.17 2.79 -2.06
CA ASP A 70 12.61 2.93 -2.33
C ASP A 70 13.42 3.00 -1.02
N ILE A 71 13.46 1.87 -0.31
CA ILE A 71 14.19 1.76 0.97
C ILE A 71 15.68 2.09 0.79
N ALA A 72 16.29 1.69 -0.33
CA ALA A 72 17.73 1.81 -0.52
C ALA A 72 18.19 3.26 -0.63
N ASN A 73 17.39 4.13 -1.26
CA ASN A 73 17.74 5.52 -1.49
C ASN A 73 17.09 6.49 -0.48
N GLU A 74 15.89 6.19 0.03
CA GLU A 74 15.15 7.14 0.88
C GLU A 74 15.37 6.95 2.38
N ILE A 75 15.83 5.77 2.82
CA ILE A 75 15.98 5.44 4.24
C ILE A 75 17.46 5.43 4.62
N PRO A 76 17.86 6.08 5.73
CA PRO A 76 19.24 6.04 6.21
C PRO A 76 19.75 4.60 6.42
N ILE A 77 21.00 4.33 6.03
CA ILE A 77 21.60 2.97 6.00
C ILE A 77 21.42 2.19 7.32
N HIS A 78 21.48 2.88 8.46
CA HIS A 78 21.35 2.27 9.79
C HIS A 78 19.89 1.86 10.13
N LEU A 79 18.90 2.42 9.43
CA LEU A 79 17.47 2.11 9.59
C LEU A 79 16.93 1.17 8.52
N GLN A 80 17.63 1.02 7.40
CA GLN A 80 17.20 0.17 6.28
C GLN A 80 16.90 -1.26 6.73
N ARG A 81 17.72 -1.86 7.60
CA ARG A 81 17.46 -3.21 8.13
C ARG A 81 16.10 -3.30 8.82
N ILE A 82 15.77 -2.34 9.68
CA ILE A 82 14.49 -2.30 10.39
C ILE A 82 13.34 -2.12 9.40
N GLN A 83 13.49 -1.21 8.43
CA GLN A 83 12.47 -0.95 7.41
C GLN A 83 12.24 -2.17 6.50
N TYR A 84 13.30 -2.89 6.11
CA TYR A 84 13.19 -4.12 5.34
C TYR A 84 12.43 -5.19 6.13
N VAL A 85 12.76 -5.40 7.42
CA VAL A 85 12.03 -6.39 8.23
C VAL A 85 10.57 -5.97 8.45
N ALA A 86 10.29 -4.68 8.67
CA ALA A 86 8.91 -4.19 8.75
C ALA A 86 8.14 -4.37 7.42
N PHE A 87 8.82 -4.22 6.28
CA PHE A 87 8.25 -4.59 4.99
C PHE A 87 8.01 -6.10 4.89
N THR A 88 8.91 -6.94 5.41
CA THR A 88 8.66 -8.39 5.46
C THR A 88 7.47 -8.76 6.32
N THR A 89 7.17 -8.06 7.42
CA THR A 89 5.91 -8.29 8.19
C THR A 89 4.68 -7.89 7.37
N TYR A 90 4.79 -6.87 6.51
CA TYR A 90 3.68 -6.51 5.62
C TYR A 90 3.39 -7.62 4.60
N LEU A 91 4.45 -8.17 3.99
CA LEU A 91 4.35 -9.32 3.09
C LEU A 91 3.93 -10.59 3.84
N GLY A 92 4.42 -10.78 5.07
CA GLY A 92 4.10 -11.90 5.94
C GLY A 92 2.61 -11.95 6.27
N LEU A 93 2.00 -10.80 6.59
CA LEU A 93 0.55 -10.69 6.73
C LEU A 93 -0.21 -11.11 5.45
N ILE A 94 0.24 -10.67 4.27
CA ILE A 94 -0.36 -11.07 2.98
C ILE A 94 -0.27 -12.59 2.83
N VAL A 95 0.89 -13.19 3.11
CA VAL A 95 1.11 -14.64 3.03
C VAL A 95 0.21 -15.38 4.02
N CYS A 96 0.12 -14.93 5.28
CA CYS A 96 -0.75 -15.52 6.30
C CYS A 96 -2.21 -15.54 5.84
N LEU A 97 -2.70 -14.42 5.29
CA LEU A 97 -4.09 -14.29 4.86
C LEU A 97 -4.39 -15.03 3.55
N LEU A 98 -3.44 -15.12 2.62
CA LEU A 98 -3.56 -15.98 1.44
C LEU A 98 -3.63 -17.45 1.84
N TRP A 99 -2.74 -17.88 2.73
CA TRP A 99 -2.78 -19.23 3.28
C TRP A 99 -4.12 -19.50 3.98
N ASN A 100 -4.61 -18.51 4.74
CA ASN A 100 -5.91 -18.58 5.38
C ASN A 100 -7.05 -18.83 4.38
N ILE A 101 -7.10 -18.07 3.29
CA ILE A 101 -8.10 -18.28 2.23
C ILE A 101 -7.97 -19.69 1.64
N LEU A 102 -6.75 -20.15 1.35
CA LEU A 102 -6.51 -21.48 0.79
C LEU A 102 -7.03 -22.58 1.73
N ALA A 103 -6.65 -22.54 3.00
CA ALA A 103 -7.06 -23.53 3.98
C ALA A 103 -8.59 -23.53 4.21
N VAL A 104 -9.20 -22.34 4.32
CA VAL A 104 -10.65 -22.20 4.50
C VAL A 104 -11.41 -22.61 3.23
N THR A 105 -10.83 -22.42 2.04
CA THR A 105 -11.41 -22.92 0.77
C THR A 105 -11.48 -24.45 0.78
N VAL A 106 -10.40 -25.13 1.21
CA VAL A 106 -10.42 -26.59 1.36
C VAL A 106 -11.43 -27.03 2.41
N ALA A 107 -11.52 -26.32 3.55
CA ALA A 107 -12.50 -26.60 4.59
C ALA A 107 -13.95 -26.47 4.07
N TRP A 108 -14.23 -25.43 3.29
CA TRP A 108 -15.53 -25.23 2.65
C TRP A 108 -15.90 -26.39 1.71
N PHE A 109 -14.96 -26.81 0.85
CA PHE A 109 -15.17 -28.00 0.00
C PHE A 109 -15.34 -29.30 0.78
N LYS A 110 -14.92 -29.35 2.05
CA LYS A 110 -15.08 -30.50 2.96
C LYS A 110 -16.31 -30.39 3.87
N GLY A 111 -17.19 -29.42 3.63
CA GLY A 111 -18.50 -29.32 4.28
C GLY A 111 -18.61 -28.23 5.34
N GLU A 112 -17.58 -27.42 5.57
CA GLU A 112 -17.72 -26.21 6.39
C GLU A 112 -18.54 -25.14 5.66
N GLY A 113 -19.16 -24.21 6.40
CA GLY A 113 -20.12 -23.26 5.81
C GLY A 113 -19.49 -22.19 4.90
N PRO A 114 -20.18 -21.72 3.84
CA PRO A 114 -19.65 -20.68 2.94
C PRO A 114 -19.38 -19.34 3.64
N ILE A 115 -20.03 -19.09 4.78
CA ILE A 115 -19.83 -17.86 5.59
C ILE A 115 -18.39 -17.77 6.10
N ILE A 116 -17.77 -18.88 6.54
CA ILE A 116 -16.39 -18.84 7.05
C ILE A 116 -15.40 -18.50 5.93
N TRP A 117 -15.69 -18.93 4.71
CA TRP A 117 -14.91 -18.62 3.53
C TRP A 117 -15.03 -17.15 3.12
N LEU A 118 -16.26 -16.61 3.10
CA LEU A 118 -16.49 -15.18 2.85
C LEU A 118 -15.74 -14.30 3.85
N LEU A 119 -15.74 -14.67 5.14
CA LEU A 119 -14.98 -13.97 6.17
C LEU A 119 -13.47 -14.01 5.92
N ALA A 120 -12.92 -15.16 5.52
CA ALA A 120 -11.50 -15.27 5.17
C ALA A 120 -11.10 -14.31 4.03
N VAL A 121 -11.97 -14.17 3.02
CA VAL A 121 -11.78 -13.21 1.92
C VAL A 121 -11.87 -11.76 2.40
N ILE A 122 -12.84 -11.44 3.26
CA ILE A 122 -12.98 -10.10 3.85
C ILE A 122 -11.73 -9.74 4.66
N TYR A 123 -11.20 -10.66 5.47
CA TYR A 123 -9.98 -10.41 6.23
C TYR A 123 -8.80 -10.05 5.32
N PHE A 124 -8.65 -10.73 4.19
CA PHE A 124 -7.61 -10.40 3.21
C PHE A 124 -7.82 -9.00 2.60
N ILE A 125 -9.00 -8.75 2.02
CA ILE A 125 -9.30 -7.50 1.31
C ILE A 125 -9.25 -6.30 2.25
N ALA A 126 -9.66 -6.45 3.51
CA ALA A 126 -9.63 -5.37 4.48
C ALA A 126 -8.22 -5.16 5.08
N SER A 127 -7.58 -6.24 5.54
CA SER A 127 -6.35 -6.12 6.35
C SER A 127 -5.13 -5.70 5.55
N VAL A 128 -5.03 -6.10 4.27
CA VAL A 128 -3.89 -5.75 3.40
C VAL A 128 -3.80 -4.24 3.13
N PRO A 129 -4.84 -3.56 2.63
CA PRO A 129 -4.80 -2.11 2.45
C PRO A 129 -4.75 -1.38 3.78
N LEU A 130 -5.50 -1.83 4.80
CA LEU A 130 -5.51 -1.18 6.12
C LEU A 130 -4.10 -1.18 6.73
N SER A 131 -3.39 -2.31 6.65
CA SER A 131 -2.03 -2.43 7.15
C SER A 131 -1.03 -1.52 6.43
N TYR A 132 -1.19 -1.40 5.11
CA TYR A 132 -0.37 -0.49 4.32
C TYR A 132 -0.54 0.96 4.79
N PHE A 133 -1.77 1.42 4.93
CA PHE A 133 -2.06 2.82 5.26
C PHE A 133 -1.87 3.16 6.73
N LEU A 134 -2.16 2.24 7.65
CA LEU A 134 -2.15 2.53 9.08
C LEU A 134 -0.78 2.40 9.73
N TRP A 135 0.07 1.48 9.27
CA TRP A 135 1.37 1.28 9.93
C TRP A 135 2.54 1.20 8.96
N TYR A 136 2.42 0.58 7.79
CA TYR A 136 3.58 0.46 6.89
C TYR A 136 4.01 1.82 6.33
N ARG A 137 3.07 2.55 5.71
CA ARG A 137 3.33 3.87 5.13
C ARG A 137 3.69 4.92 6.20
N PRO A 138 3.02 4.98 7.38
CA PRO A 138 3.45 5.85 8.47
C PRO A 138 4.85 5.53 8.98
N LEU A 139 5.23 4.25 9.10
CA LEU A 139 6.58 3.85 9.49
C LEU A 139 7.62 4.30 8.45
N TYR A 140 7.37 4.03 7.18
CA TYR A 140 8.25 4.43 6.09
C TYR A 140 8.49 5.94 6.10
N ARG A 141 7.40 6.72 6.24
CA ARG A 141 7.49 8.18 6.39
C ARG A 141 8.25 8.58 7.65
N ALA A 142 8.01 7.92 8.79
CA ALA A 142 8.70 8.20 10.04
C ALA A 142 10.21 7.97 9.93
N MET A 143 10.63 6.88 9.27
CA MET A 143 12.04 6.56 9.05
C MET A 143 12.73 7.51 8.07
N ARG A 144 11.97 8.09 7.12
CA ARG A 144 12.50 9.07 6.16
C ARG A 144 12.58 10.50 6.73
N THR A 145 11.57 10.94 7.50
CA THR A 145 11.45 12.35 7.93
C THR A 145 11.67 12.56 9.43
N ASP A 146 11.98 11.50 10.19
CA ASP A 146 12.15 11.49 11.66
C ASP A 146 10.98 12.15 12.43
N SER A 147 9.76 11.98 11.92
CA SER A 147 8.56 12.63 12.47
C SER A 147 7.99 11.87 13.66
N ALA A 148 8.00 12.49 14.85
CA ALA A 148 7.45 11.90 16.07
C ALA A 148 5.94 11.57 15.97
N LEU A 149 5.15 12.38 15.28
CA LEU A 149 3.73 12.09 15.06
C LEU A 149 3.52 10.86 14.17
N SER A 150 4.38 10.67 13.16
CA SER A 150 4.35 9.49 12.30
C SER A 150 4.74 8.23 13.07
N PHE A 151 5.75 8.32 13.97
CA PHE A 151 6.08 7.24 14.91
C PHE A 151 4.92 6.90 15.86
N ALA A 152 4.25 7.91 16.45
CA ALA A 152 3.12 7.67 17.34
C ALA A 152 1.96 6.95 16.63
N GLY A 153 1.61 7.39 15.41
CA GLY A 153 0.62 6.71 14.58
C GLY A 153 1.01 5.27 14.26
N PHE A 154 2.28 5.04 13.89
CA PHE A 154 2.81 3.69 13.69
C PHE A 154 2.65 2.82 14.93
N PHE A 155 3.11 3.25 16.11
CA PHE A 155 3.04 2.42 17.31
C PHE A 155 1.61 2.01 17.66
N LEU A 156 0.66 2.94 17.62
CA LEU A 156 -0.75 2.65 17.90
C LEU A 156 -1.31 1.61 16.92
N SER A 157 -1.12 1.82 15.62
CA SER A 157 -1.65 0.92 14.60
C SER A 157 -0.92 -0.42 14.53
N TYR A 158 0.38 -0.45 14.80
CA TYR A 158 1.17 -1.67 14.79
C TYR A 158 0.90 -2.55 16.02
N LEU A 159 0.57 -1.96 17.18
CA LEU A 159 0.04 -2.71 18.33
C LEU A 159 -1.29 -3.40 17.99
N LEU A 160 -2.18 -2.74 17.25
CA LEU A 160 -3.42 -3.36 16.77
C LEU A 160 -3.13 -4.51 15.79
N HIS A 161 -2.13 -4.36 14.93
CA HIS A 161 -1.67 -5.45 14.05
C HIS A 161 -1.13 -6.65 14.84
N ILE A 162 -0.28 -6.42 15.85
CA ILE A 162 0.22 -7.49 16.73
C ILE A 162 -0.94 -8.17 17.46
N ALA A 163 -1.88 -7.39 18.02
CA ALA A 163 -3.07 -7.92 18.68
C ALA A 163 -3.93 -8.77 17.72
N PHE A 164 -4.08 -8.33 16.46
CA PHE A 164 -4.74 -9.10 15.42
C PHE A 164 -4.00 -10.42 15.12
N CYS A 165 -2.68 -10.43 14.98
CA CYS A 165 -1.91 -11.65 14.72
C CYS A 165 -2.00 -12.64 15.90
N VAL A 166 -1.97 -12.15 17.15
CA VAL A 166 -2.19 -12.99 18.34
C VAL A 166 -3.61 -13.56 18.35
N TYR A 167 -4.61 -12.72 18.09
CA TYR A 167 -5.99 -13.17 17.96
C TYR A 167 -6.14 -14.22 16.87
N ALA A 168 -5.50 -14.03 15.71
CA ALA A 168 -5.54 -14.96 14.59
C ALA A 168 -4.83 -16.29 14.90
N ALA A 169 -3.71 -16.25 15.60
CA ALA A 169 -3.00 -17.45 16.05
C ALA A 169 -3.85 -18.30 17.01
N ILE A 170 -4.60 -17.67 17.92
CA ILE A 170 -5.49 -18.40 18.84
C ILE A 170 -6.78 -18.82 18.11
N ALA A 171 -7.36 -17.90 17.33
CA ALA A 171 -8.68 -17.97 16.69
C ALA A 171 -9.79 -18.44 17.65
N PRO A 172 -10.05 -17.72 18.75
CA PRO A 172 -11.12 -18.09 19.67
C PRO A 172 -12.49 -18.02 18.98
N PRO A 173 -13.44 -18.91 19.32
CA PRO A 173 -14.73 -19.03 18.64
C PRO A 173 -15.74 -17.94 19.05
N ILE A 174 -15.26 -16.69 19.16
CA ILE A 174 -16.06 -15.52 19.54
C ILE A 174 -16.85 -15.02 18.33
N VAL A 175 -16.23 -15.05 17.15
CA VAL A 175 -16.82 -14.56 15.91
C VAL A 175 -17.18 -15.76 15.01
N PHE A 176 -18.47 -15.95 14.76
CA PHE A 176 -19.03 -16.92 13.80
C PHE A 176 -18.42 -18.34 13.85
N LYS A 177 -18.40 -18.95 15.04
CA LYS A 177 -17.94 -20.34 15.28
C LYS A 177 -16.44 -20.61 15.08
N GLY A 178 -15.61 -19.59 14.86
CA GLY A 178 -14.15 -19.69 15.06
C GLY A 178 -13.31 -20.36 13.96
N LYS A 179 -13.88 -20.67 12.78
CA LYS A 179 -13.17 -21.40 11.71
C LYS A 179 -12.76 -20.55 10.50
N SER A 180 -13.09 -19.26 10.49
CA SER A 180 -12.72 -18.35 9.39
C SER A 180 -11.25 -17.93 9.41
N ILE A 181 -10.53 -18.22 10.49
CA ILE A 181 -9.09 -18.00 10.64
C ILE A 181 -8.40 -19.31 11.04
N THR A 182 -7.24 -19.57 10.45
CA THR A 182 -6.37 -20.73 10.68
C THR A 182 -5.59 -20.63 11.99
N GLY A 183 -6.28 -20.48 13.12
CA GLY A 183 -5.66 -20.51 14.44
C GLY A 183 -5.62 -21.91 15.06
N ILE A 184 -4.98 -22.03 16.21
CA ILE A 184 -4.78 -23.31 16.90
C ILE A 184 -6.08 -23.98 17.34
N LEU A 185 -7.07 -23.21 17.81
CA LEU A 185 -8.33 -23.76 18.28
C LEU A 185 -9.14 -24.46 17.15
N PRO A 186 -9.41 -23.80 16.00
CA PRO A 186 -10.04 -24.49 14.88
C PRO A 186 -9.14 -25.57 14.28
N ALA A 187 -7.81 -25.44 14.34
CA ALA A 187 -6.89 -26.50 13.88
C ALA A 187 -7.10 -27.81 14.66
N ILE A 188 -7.17 -27.75 15.99
CA ILE A 188 -7.40 -28.91 16.86
C ILE A 188 -8.79 -29.51 16.61
N GLU A 189 -9.83 -28.67 16.51
CA GLU A 189 -11.19 -29.13 16.23
C GLU A 189 -11.28 -29.86 14.89
N LEU A 190 -10.72 -29.26 13.83
CA LEU A 190 -10.76 -29.81 12.48
C LEU A 190 -9.88 -31.04 12.32
N LEU A 191 -8.79 -31.18 13.10
CA LEU A 191 -7.96 -32.38 13.07
C LEU A 191 -8.75 -33.63 13.48
N GLY A 192 -9.69 -33.51 14.43
CA GLY A 192 -10.56 -34.59 14.87
C GLY A 192 -11.62 -35.00 13.84
N TYR A 193 -11.96 -34.12 12.90
CA TYR A 193 -12.96 -34.36 11.85
C TYR A 193 -12.35 -34.71 10.49
N ASN A 194 -11.33 -33.94 10.07
CA ASN A 194 -10.61 -34.11 8.83
C ASN A 194 -9.13 -33.73 9.01
N ALA A 195 -8.27 -34.74 9.11
CA ALA A 195 -6.84 -34.54 9.37
C ALA A 195 -6.16 -33.61 8.35
N ALA A 196 -6.52 -33.69 7.06
CA ALA A 196 -5.92 -32.85 6.03
C ALA A 196 -6.27 -31.37 6.24
N VAL A 197 -7.53 -31.05 6.56
CA VAL A 197 -7.94 -29.68 6.87
C VAL A 197 -7.27 -29.19 8.16
N GLY A 198 -7.24 -30.03 9.21
CA GLY A 198 -6.55 -29.69 10.46
C GLY A 198 -5.07 -29.33 10.25
N ILE A 199 -4.33 -30.11 9.45
CA ILE A 199 -2.92 -29.83 9.13
C ILE A 199 -2.77 -28.48 8.42
N LEU A 200 -3.64 -28.14 7.46
CA LEU A 200 -3.60 -26.84 6.79
C LEU A 200 -3.80 -25.68 7.77
N TYR A 201 -4.68 -25.86 8.76
CA TYR A 201 -4.91 -24.87 9.81
C TYR A 201 -3.72 -24.76 10.76
N PHE A 202 -3.04 -25.87 11.10
CA PHE A 202 -1.80 -25.83 11.88
C PHE A 202 -0.67 -25.08 11.17
N ILE A 203 -0.55 -25.21 9.85
CA ILE A 203 0.41 -24.42 9.08
C ILE A 203 0.07 -22.93 9.18
N GLY A 204 -1.20 -22.57 9.02
CA GLY A 204 -1.66 -21.18 9.18
C GLY A 204 -1.38 -20.63 10.58
N PHE A 205 -1.59 -21.43 11.62
CA PHE A 205 -1.25 -21.09 12.99
C PHE A 205 0.24 -20.79 13.13
N GLY A 206 1.10 -21.67 12.59
CA GLY A 206 2.55 -21.45 12.59
C GLY A 206 2.95 -20.15 11.89
N LEU A 207 2.31 -19.83 10.76
CA LEU A 207 2.54 -18.57 10.05
C LEU A 207 2.16 -17.35 10.92
N PHE A 208 1.00 -17.36 11.56
CA PHE A 208 0.58 -16.25 12.45
C PHE A 208 1.45 -16.12 13.70
N VAL A 209 1.98 -17.22 14.23
CA VAL A 209 2.95 -17.18 15.35
C VAL A 209 4.27 -16.55 14.90
N CYS A 210 4.82 -17.00 13.77
CA CYS A 210 6.04 -16.43 13.20
C CYS A 210 5.86 -14.92 12.93
N GLU A 211 4.73 -14.54 12.32
CA GLU A 211 4.38 -13.15 12.06
C GLU A 211 4.31 -12.33 13.36
N THR A 212 3.66 -12.86 14.39
CA THR A 212 3.58 -12.20 15.71
C THR A 212 4.96 -11.96 16.31
N VAL A 213 5.84 -12.97 16.28
CA VAL A 213 7.20 -12.87 16.83
C VAL A 213 8.03 -11.83 16.06
N LEU A 214 7.97 -11.85 14.73
CA LEU A 214 8.66 -10.86 13.90
C LEU A 214 8.14 -9.45 14.16
N SER A 215 6.83 -9.27 14.27
CA SER A 215 6.23 -7.95 14.55
C SER A 215 6.59 -7.44 15.96
N ILE A 216 6.67 -8.31 16.96
CA ILE A 216 7.19 -7.93 18.28
C ILE A 216 8.65 -7.47 18.20
N TRP A 217 9.49 -8.16 17.41
CA TRP A 217 10.86 -7.73 17.21
C TRP A 217 10.93 -6.35 16.53
N VAL A 218 10.15 -6.12 15.47
CA VAL A 218 10.10 -4.83 14.76
C VAL A 218 9.72 -3.69 15.70
N ILE A 219 8.63 -3.84 16.47
CA ILE A 219 8.16 -2.75 17.35
C ILE A 219 9.21 -2.42 18.43
N GLN A 220 9.93 -3.42 18.94
CA GLN A 220 11.03 -3.22 19.90
C GLN A 220 12.20 -2.43 19.26
N GLN A 221 12.60 -2.76 18.03
CA GLN A 221 13.66 -2.05 17.33
C GLN A 221 13.27 -0.60 17.04
N VAL A 222 12.05 -0.38 16.53
CA VAL A 222 11.55 0.97 16.23
C VAL A 222 11.41 1.79 17.51
N TYR A 223 10.91 1.20 18.60
CA TYR A 223 10.81 1.86 19.91
C TYR A 223 12.19 2.26 20.45
N THR A 224 13.18 1.38 20.34
CA THR A 224 14.55 1.66 20.79
C THR A 224 15.17 2.80 20.00
N TYR A 225 15.00 2.81 18.68
CA TYR A 225 15.43 3.93 17.83
C TYR A 225 14.76 5.24 18.23
N PHE A 226 13.43 5.26 18.28
CA PHE A 226 12.65 6.46 18.61
C PHE A 226 13.05 7.06 19.97
N ARG A 227 13.22 6.22 21.00
CA ARG A 227 13.65 6.65 22.33
C ARG A 227 15.10 7.14 22.33
N GLY A 228 15.97 6.53 21.53
CA GLY A 228 17.36 6.96 21.37
C GLY A 228 17.46 8.35 20.76
N SER A 229 16.74 8.59 19.65
CA SER A 229 16.71 9.89 18.96
C SER A 229 16.19 11.01 19.86
N GLY A 230 15.15 10.76 20.66
CA GLY A 230 14.61 11.75 21.60
C GLY A 230 15.63 12.23 22.64
N LYS A 231 16.47 11.33 23.17
CA LYS A 231 17.53 11.69 24.12
C LYS A 231 18.62 12.55 23.48
N VAL A 232 18.99 12.24 22.24
CA VAL A 232 20.01 13.01 21.50
C VAL A 232 19.52 14.44 21.28
N GLU A 233 18.25 14.61 20.95
CA GLU A 233 17.67 15.94 20.72
C GLU A 233 17.54 16.76 21.99
N GLU A 234 17.22 16.13 23.13
CA GLU A 234 17.22 16.76 24.44
C GLU A 234 18.61 17.29 24.83
N VAL A 235 19.65 16.45 24.68
CA VAL A 235 21.05 16.83 24.96
C VAL A 235 21.51 17.99 24.07
N LYS A 236 21.17 17.96 22.77
CA LYS A 236 21.47 19.09 21.85
C LYS A 236 20.78 20.38 22.29
N ARG A 237 19.52 20.30 22.73
CA ARG A 237 18.74 21.45 23.19
C ARG A 237 19.31 22.04 24.48
N GLU A 238 19.76 21.20 25.40
CA GLU A 238 20.46 21.62 26.62
C GLU A 238 21.79 22.30 26.31
N ALA A 239 22.62 21.68 25.45
CA ALA A 239 23.90 22.26 25.03
C ALA A 239 23.73 23.63 24.33
N ALA A 240 22.72 23.77 23.47
CA ALA A 240 22.39 25.02 22.81
C ALA A 240 21.97 26.11 23.82
N ARG A 241 21.14 25.75 24.81
CA ARG A 241 20.74 26.67 25.89
C ARG A 241 21.93 27.10 26.74
N SER A 242 22.80 26.17 27.14
CA SER A 242 24.01 26.49 27.91
C SER A 242 24.97 27.40 27.14
N THR A 243 25.13 27.18 25.83
CA THR A 243 25.97 28.03 24.98
C THR A 243 25.39 29.45 24.86
N MET A 244 24.06 29.58 24.68
CA MET A 244 23.40 30.89 24.67
C MET A 244 23.56 31.65 25.99
N MET A 245 23.46 30.96 27.13
CA MET A 245 23.67 31.57 28.44
C MET A 245 25.13 32.00 28.68
N ALA A 246 26.11 31.26 28.15
CA ALA A 246 27.53 31.62 28.26
C ALA A 246 27.95 32.77 27.35
N ALA A 247 27.14 33.13 26.35
CA ALA A 247 27.39 34.20 25.40
C ALA A 247 26.69 35.54 25.74
N MET A 248 25.89 35.56 26.83
CA MET A 248 25.27 36.76 27.41
C MET A 248 26.11 37.31 28.56
#